data_AF-A0A934SEN7-F1
#
_entry.id   AF-A0A934SEN7-F1
#
_cell.length_a   1.000
_cell.length_b   1.000
_cell.length_c   1.000
_cell.angle_alpha   90.00
_cell.angle_beta   90.00
_cell.angle_gamma   90.00
#
_symmetry.space_group_name_H-M   'P 1'
#
loop_
_entity.id
_entity.type
_entity.pdbx_description
1 polymer ?
#
loop_
_entity_poly.entity_id
_entity_poly.type
_entity_poly.pdbx_seq_one_letter_code
_entity_poly.pdbx_strand_id
1 'polypeptide(L)'
;MIALPSIPELRRITNSLATLDLIICPEWEDRYYSFDSRWSDTEEMASMRNGCGDDWFVLLGASGFAGIKGLAHEYPSARDAELVRRIRAALPRELAEFATEPAFHWDSTSFCYWHLAGDASWSE
;
A
#
# COMPACT_ATOMS: atom_id res chain seq x y z
N MET A 1 -13.58 -14.55 2.24
CA MET A 1 -12.56 -14.00 1.32
C MET A 1 -12.92 -12.56 1.10
N ILE A 2 -12.06 -11.62 1.48
CA ILE A 2 -12.31 -10.18 1.29
C ILE A 2 -12.14 -9.90 -0.20
N ALA A 3 -13.18 -9.39 -0.86
CA ALA A 3 -13.10 -8.98 -2.25
C ALA A 3 -12.45 -7.60 -2.32
N LEU A 4 -11.17 -7.54 -2.70
CA LEU A 4 -10.48 -6.28 -2.96
C LEU A 4 -10.88 -5.73 -4.34
N PRO A 5 -10.91 -4.39 -4.50
CA PRO A 5 -11.28 -3.74 -5.76
C PRO A 5 -10.26 -4.04 -6.88
N SER A 6 -10.66 -3.84 -8.14
CA SER A 6 -9.70 -3.88 -9.25
C SER A 6 -8.67 -2.76 -9.11
N ILE A 7 -7.50 -2.89 -9.75
CA ILE A 7 -6.43 -1.87 -9.69
C ILE A 7 -6.92 -0.49 -10.15
N PRO A 8 -7.68 -0.34 -11.27
CA PRO A 8 -8.22 0.97 -11.66
C PRO A 8 -9.16 1.57 -10.62
N GLU A 9 -9.98 0.74 -9.97
CA GLU A 9 -10.92 1.18 -8.95
C GLU A 9 -10.21 1.55 -7.65
N LEU A 10 -9.19 0.77 -7.25
CA LEU A 10 -8.32 1.08 -6.12
C LEU A 10 -7.65 2.44 -6.32
N ARG A 11 -7.04 2.67 -7.50
CA ARG A 11 -6.44 3.96 -7.87
C ARG A 11 -7.45 5.11 -7.76
N ARG A 12 -8.66 4.92 -8.31
CA ARG A 12 -9.72 5.93 -8.26
C ARG A 12 -10.10 6.27 -6.82
N ILE A 13 -10.28 5.27 -5.97
CA ILE A 13 -10.67 5.45 -4.56
C ILE A 13 -9.57 6.18 -3.80
N THR A 14 -8.32 5.73 -3.89
CA THR A 14 -7.22 6.32 -3.12
C THR A 14 -6.89 7.75 -3.56
N ASN A 15 -6.94 8.03 -4.87
CA ASN A 15 -6.81 9.39 -5.38
C ASN A 15 -7.94 10.29 -4.90
N SER A 16 -9.18 9.78 -4.87
CA SER A 16 -10.34 10.54 -4.37
C SER A 16 -10.18 10.88 -2.88
N LEU A 17 -9.76 9.92 -2.05
CA LEU A 17 -9.52 10.14 -0.62
C LEU A 17 -8.44 11.21 -0.39
N ALA A 18 -7.29 11.08 -1.05
CA ALA A 18 -6.21 12.07 -0.95
C ALA A 18 -6.63 13.47 -1.43
N THR A 19 -7.46 13.55 -2.49
CA THR A 19 -7.99 14.81 -2.99
C THR A 19 -8.97 15.46 -2.00
N LEU A 20 -9.84 14.66 -1.38
CA LEU A 20 -10.77 15.15 -0.36
C LEU A 20 -10.02 15.66 0.88
N ASP A 21 -9.01 14.93 1.35
CA ASP A 21 -8.17 15.36 2.47
C ASP A 21 -7.44 16.67 2.16
N LEU A 22 -6.90 16.82 0.94
CA LEU A 22 -6.27 18.06 0.50
C LEU A 22 -7.23 19.26 0.51
N ILE A 23 -8.52 19.04 0.21
CA ILE A 23 -9.54 20.11 0.21
C ILE A 23 -9.96 20.47 1.65
N ILE A 24 -10.10 19.47 2.52
CA ILE A 24 -10.65 19.63 3.88
C ILE A 24 -9.57 20.09 4.87
N CYS A 25 -8.34 19.58 4.71
CA CYS A 25 -7.18 19.85 5.55
C CYS A 25 -6.06 20.50 4.71
N PRO A 26 -6.04 21.84 4.59
CA PRO A 26 -5.01 22.56 3.83
C PRO A 26 -3.59 22.29 4.36
N GLU A 27 -3.45 22.06 5.65
CA GLU A 27 -2.24 21.76 6.38
C GLU A 27 -1.83 20.32 6.12
N TRP A 28 -0.57 20.11 5.77
CA TRP A 28 -0.09 18.79 5.34
C TRP A 28 -0.14 17.76 6.48
N GLU A 29 0.19 18.22 7.68
CA GLU A 29 0.33 17.42 8.88
C GLU A 29 -1.00 16.79 9.35
N ASP A 30 -2.12 17.39 8.96
CA ASP A 30 -3.47 16.98 9.36
C ASP A 30 -4.13 16.01 8.34
N ARG A 31 -3.46 15.72 7.21
CA ARG A 31 -3.98 14.83 6.18
C ARG A 31 -3.68 13.37 6.51
N TYR A 32 -4.68 12.52 6.37
CA TYR A 32 -4.52 11.09 6.60
C TYR A 32 -4.13 10.38 5.32
N TYR A 33 -4.72 10.78 4.19
CA TYR A 33 -4.52 10.16 2.88
C TYR A 33 -3.61 10.99 1.99
N SER A 34 -2.73 10.32 1.26
CA SER A 34 -1.85 10.93 0.26
C SER A 34 -1.81 10.09 -1.01
N PHE A 35 -1.66 10.77 -2.15
CA PHE A 35 -1.51 10.12 -3.45
C PHE A 35 -0.43 10.85 -4.27
N ASP A 36 0.65 10.15 -4.57
CA ASP A 36 1.73 10.61 -5.43
C ASP A 36 1.65 9.94 -6.81
N SER A 37 1.14 10.71 -7.77
CA SER A 37 1.07 10.29 -9.19
C SER A 37 2.43 10.22 -9.90
N ARG A 38 3.52 10.60 -9.22
CA ARG A 38 4.88 10.67 -9.77
C ARG A 38 5.88 10.00 -8.84
N TRP A 39 5.45 8.95 -8.15
CA TRP A 39 6.32 8.17 -7.28
C TRP A 39 7.57 7.67 -8.02
N SER A 40 7.37 7.18 -9.24
CA SER A 40 8.44 6.97 -10.22
C SER A 40 7.93 7.24 -11.65
N ASP A 41 8.79 7.04 -12.65
CA ASP A 41 8.40 7.17 -14.07
C ASP A 41 7.31 6.15 -14.48
N THR A 42 7.20 5.05 -13.74
CA THR A 42 6.29 3.94 -14.06
C THR A 42 5.30 3.61 -12.95
N GLU A 43 5.33 4.33 -11.82
CA GLU A 43 4.57 3.96 -10.64
C GLU A 43 3.94 5.17 -9.95
N GLU A 44 2.81 4.89 -9.33
CA GLU A 44 2.08 5.81 -8.47
C GLU A 44 1.99 5.20 -7.07
N MET A 45 1.98 6.05 -6.04
CA MET A 45 1.90 5.59 -4.66
C MET A 45 0.74 6.25 -3.93
N ALA A 46 -0.08 5.45 -3.27
CA ALA A 46 -1.05 5.94 -2.30
C ALA A 46 -0.66 5.51 -0.90
N SER A 47 -0.95 6.34 0.09
CA SER A 47 -0.72 5.99 1.49
C SER A 47 -1.80 6.54 2.41
N MET A 48 -1.91 5.91 3.59
CA MET A 48 -2.65 6.45 4.71
C MET A 48 -1.82 6.34 5.98
N ARG A 49 -1.91 7.37 6.83
CA ARG A 49 -1.39 7.36 8.19
C ARG A 49 -2.45 7.98 9.10
N ASN A 50 -2.89 7.27 10.13
CA ASN A 50 -3.96 7.76 11.01
C ASN A 50 -3.45 8.60 12.20
N GLY A 51 -2.13 8.79 12.32
CA GLY A 51 -1.51 9.48 13.45
C GLY A 51 -1.50 8.69 14.78
N CYS A 52 -2.07 7.49 14.80
CA CYS A 52 -2.19 6.62 15.98
C CYS A 52 -1.43 5.29 15.83
N GLY A 53 -0.62 5.15 14.78
CA GLY A 53 0.28 4.03 14.56
C GLY A 53 -0.12 3.09 13.44
N ASP A 54 -1.34 3.20 12.90
CA ASP A 54 -1.72 2.43 11.70
C ASP A 54 -1.30 3.18 10.43
N ASP A 55 -0.78 2.40 9.49
CA ASP A 55 -0.44 2.89 8.17
C ASP A 55 -0.67 1.83 7.09
N TRP A 56 -0.83 2.31 5.86
CA TRP A 56 -0.69 1.47 4.70
C TRP A 56 -0.09 2.24 3.54
N PHE A 57 0.52 1.47 2.63
CA PHE A 57 1.05 1.93 1.36
C PHE A 57 0.53 1.04 0.25
N VAL A 58 0.14 1.67 -0.86
CA VAL A 58 -0.23 1.02 -2.11
C VAL A 58 0.71 1.51 -3.19
N LEU A 59 1.39 0.59 -3.87
CA LEU A 59 2.15 0.88 -5.08
C LEU A 59 1.36 0.38 -6.29
N LEU A 60 1.17 1.24 -7.28
CA LEU A 60 0.42 0.97 -8.51
C LEU A 60 1.38 1.07 -9.69
N GLY A 61 1.60 -0.04 -10.41
CA GLY A 61 2.48 -0.07 -11.57
C GLY A 61 1.74 0.22 -12.88
N ALA A 62 2.39 0.96 -13.79
CA ALA A 62 1.87 1.23 -15.12
C ALA A 62 1.66 -0.04 -15.97
N SER A 63 2.40 -1.11 -15.68
CA SER A 63 2.22 -2.43 -16.30
C SER A 63 1.01 -3.21 -15.78
N GLY A 64 0.26 -2.66 -14.82
CA GLY A 64 -0.99 -3.24 -14.32
C GLY A 64 -0.81 -4.18 -13.13
N PHE A 65 0.26 -4.05 -12.36
CA PHE A 65 0.39 -4.68 -11.03
C PHE A 65 0.01 -3.70 -9.91
N ALA A 66 -0.27 -4.24 -8.74
CA ALA A 66 -0.37 -3.47 -7.51
C ALA A 66 0.14 -4.25 -6.30
N GLY A 67 0.73 -3.55 -5.34
CA GLY A 67 1.12 -4.07 -4.03
C GLY A 67 0.52 -3.23 -2.92
N ILE A 68 0.04 -3.87 -1.86
CA ILE A 68 -0.47 -3.22 -0.64
C ILE A 68 0.30 -3.79 0.53
N LYS A 69 0.89 -2.93 1.36
CA LYS A 69 1.42 -3.32 2.66
C LYS A 69 0.82 -2.44 3.72
N GLY A 70 0.63 -2.97 4.92
CA GLY A 70 0.14 -2.15 6.02
C GLY A 70 0.50 -2.69 7.39
N LEU A 71 0.35 -1.79 8.34
CA LEU A 71 0.51 -1.98 9.77
C LEU A 71 -0.82 -1.69 10.45
N ALA A 72 -1.40 -2.71 11.05
CA ALA A 72 -2.39 -2.57 12.11
C ALA A 72 -1.62 -2.66 13.43
N HIS A 73 -1.28 -1.52 14.02
CA HIS A 73 -0.34 -1.39 15.13
C HIS A 73 -0.77 -2.18 16.38
N GLU A 74 -2.08 -2.22 16.65
CA GLU A 74 -2.63 -2.92 17.81
C GLU A 74 -2.88 -4.42 17.56
N TYR A 75 -2.64 -4.91 16.34
CA TYR A 75 -2.86 -6.31 16.03
C TYR A 75 -1.73 -7.19 16.60
N PRO A 76 -2.00 -8.40 17.13
CA PRO A 76 -0.99 -9.21 17.81
C PRO A 76 0.26 -9.54 16.98
N SER A 77 0.13 -9.60 15.65
CA SER A 77 1.25 -9.84 14.73
C SER A 77 1.90 -8.57 14.21
N ALA A 78 1.56 -7.39 14.74
CA ALA A 78 2.25 -6.14 14.45
C ALA A 78 3.74 -6.31 14.76
N ARG A 79 4.59 -6.13 13.74
CA ARG A 79 6.06 -6.23 13.84
C ARG A 79 6.58 -7.65 14.18
N ASP A 80 5.82 -8.69 13.85
CA ASP A 80 6.34 -10.06 13.86
C ASP A 80 7.35 -10.23 12.71
N ALA A 81 8.64 -10.27 13.06
CA ALA A 81 9.72 -10.41 12.09
C ALA A 81 9.62 -11.69 11.25
N GLU A 82 9.07 -12.78 11.80
CA GLU A 82 8.89 -14.02 11.04
C GLU A 82 7.74 -13.89 10.05
N LEU A 83 6.65 -13.22 10.42
CA LEU A 83 5.58 -12.87 9.48
C LEU A 83 6.13 -12.03 8.33
N VAL A 84 6.89 -10.97 8.62
CA VAL A 84 7.50 -10.11 7.59
C VAL A 84 8.38 -10.93 6.64
N ARG A 85 9.19 -11.85 7.17
CA ARG A 85 10.01 -12.77 6.36
C ARG A 85 9.17 -13.66 5.44
N ARG A 86 8.08 -14.23 5.95
CA ARG A 86 7.18 -15.09 5.15
C ARG A 86 6.51 -14.29 4.03
N ILE A 87 6.01 -13.09 4.31
CA ILE A 87 5.40 -12.22 3.30
C ILE A 87 6.41 -11.91 2.20
N ARG A 88 7.62 -11.48 2.56
CA ARG A 88 8.69 -11.17 1.59
C ARG A 88 9.10 -12.38 0.76
N ALA A 89 9.07 -13.59 1.33
CA ALA A 89 9.38 -14.82 0.62
C ALA A 89 8.26 -15.27 -0.34
N ALA A 90 7.01 -14.88 -0.07
CA ALA A 90 5.85 -15.17 -0.91
C ALA A 90 5.68 -14.17 -2.07
N LEU A 91 6.22 -12.95 -1.94
CA LEU A 91 6.09 -11.92 -2.96
C LEU A 91 6.73 -12.35 -4.30
N PRO A 92 6.01 -12.15 -5.42
CA PRO A 92 6.57 -12.30 -6.76
C PRO A 92 7.78 -11.40 -7.00
N ARG A 93 8.67 -11.80 -7.90
CA ARG A 93 9.91 -11.07 -8.20
C ARG A 93 9.64 -9.70 -8.82
N GLU A 94 8.52 -9.56 -9.51
CA GLU A 94 8.01 -8.33 -10.10
C GLU A 94 7.75 -7.24 -9.05
N LEU A 95 7.57 -7.63 -7.78
CA LEU A 95 7.36 -6.74 -6.65
C LEU A 95 8.59 -6.64 -5.74
N ALA A 96 9.78 -6.98 -6.25
CA ALA A 96 11.02 -6.88 -5.48
C ALA A 96 11.30 -5.44 -5.03
N GLU A 97 11.12 -4.46 -5.93
CA GLU A 97 11.31 -3.04 -5.62
C GLU A 97 10.31 -2.56 -4.56
N PHE A 98 9.03 -2.92 -4.71
CA PHE A 98 7.99 -2.71 -3.70
C PHE A 98 8.40 -3.25 -2.33
N ALA A 99 8.95 -4.47 -2.28
CA ALA A 99 9.39 -5.11 -1.04
C ALA A 99 10.61 -4.43 -0.40
N THR A 100 11.45 -3.76 -1.18
CA THR A 100 12.69 -3.13 -0.68
C THR A 100 12.59 -1.62 -0.51
N GLU A 101 11.49 -1.01 -0.92
CA GLU A 101 11.27 0.44 -0.84
C GLU A 101 11.41 0.96 0.60
N PRO A 102 12.44 1.79 0.89
CA PRO A 102 12.68 2.32 2.23
C PRO A 102 11.52 3.13 2.80
N ALA A 103 10.78 3.87 1.96
CA ALA A 103 9.66 4.70 2.39
C ALA A 103 8.50 3.89 3.00
N PHE A 104 8.41 2.60 2.70
CA PHE A 104 7.29 1.76 3.11
C PHE A 104 7.51 1.09 4.47
N HIS A 105 8.66 1.25 5.15
CA HIS A 105 8.88 0.73 6.51
C HIS A 105 8.45 -0.74 6.69
N TRP A 106 8.96 -1.62 5.84
CA TRP A 106 8.55 -3.02 5.78
C TRP A 106 8.73 -3.83 7.06
N ASP A 107 9.68 -3.46 7.92
CA ASP A 107 9.92 -4.16 9.18
C ASP A 107 8.73 -4.05 10.14
N SER A 108 7.83 -3.07 9.91
CA SER A 108 6.57 -2.92 10.63
C SER A 108 5.39 -3.28 9.74
N THR A 109 5.37 -4.49 9.17
CA THR A 109 4.24 -4.97 8.33
C THR A 109 3.43 -6.02 9.08
N SER A 110 2.11 -5.90 9.08
CA SER A 110 1.18 -6.89 9.64
C SER A 110 0.34 -7.61 8.58
N PHE A 111 0.21 -7.04 7.38
CA PHE A 111 -0.45 -7.68 6.24
C PHE A 111 0.12 -7.16 4.93
N CYS A 112 -0.04 -7.96 3.88
CA CYS A 112 0.32 -7.58 2.52
C CYS A 112 -0.67 -8.22 1.55
N TYR A 113 -0.99 -7.52 0.47
CA TYR A 113 -1.74 -8.06 -0.64
C TYR A 113 -1.07 -7.65 -1.95
N TRP A 114 -1.17 -8.47 -2.98
CA TRP A 114 -0.68 -8.10 -4.31
C TRP A 114 -1.57 -8.62 -5.43
N HIS A 115 -1.43 -7.99 -6.58
CA HIS A 115 -2.10 -8.36 -7.81
C HIS A 115 -1.13 -8.15 -8.97
N LEU A 116 -0.80 -9.19 -9.72
CA LEU A 116 0.04 -9.04 -10.92
C LEU A 116 -0.80 -8.72 -12.14
N ALA A 117 -0.14 -8.24 -13.19
CA ALA A 117 -0.79 -8.02 -14.47
C ALA A 117 -1.33 -9.36 -15.02
N GLY A 118 -2.64 -9.43 -15.26
CA GLY A 118 -3.30 -10.63 -15.78
C GLY A 118 -3.81 -11.61 -14.73
N ASP A 119 -3.54 -11.38 -13.44
CA ASP A 119 -4.17 -12.16 -12.37
C ASP A 119 -5.68 -11.93 -12.35
N ALA A 120 -6.44 -12.98 -11.96
CA ALA A 120 -7.88 -12.89 -11.82
C ALA A 120 -8.32 -12.31 -10.46
N SER A 121 -7.44 -12.33 -9.46
CA SER A 121 -7.72 -11.93 -8.09
C SER A 121 -6.45 -11.54 -7.35
N TRP A 122 -6.63 -10.82 -6.25
CA TRP A 122 -5.56 -10.52 -5.30
C TRP A 122 -5.05 -11.77 -4.57
N SER A 123 -3.77 -11.74 -4.21
CA SER A 123 -3.08 -12.70 -3.33
C SER A 123 -2.70 -12.04 -2.00
N GLU A 124 -2.45 -12.85 -0.98
CA GLU A 124 -2.06 -12.46 0.40
C GLU A 124 -0.73 -13.10 0.83
#